data_AF-A0AAD6GFM8-F1
#
_entry.id   AF-A0AAD6GFM8-F1
#
_cell.length_a   1.000
_cell.length_b   1.000
_cell.length_c   1.000
_cell.angle_alpha   90.00
_cell.angle_beta   90.00
_cell.angle_gamma   90.00
#
_symmetry.space_group_name_H-M   'P 1'
#
loop_
_entity.id
_entity.type
_entity.pdbx_description
1 polymer ?
#
loop_
_entity_poly.entity_id
_entity_poly.type
_entity_poly.pdbx_seq_one_letter_code
_entity_poly.pdbx_strand_id
1 'polypeptide(L)'
;MRYFIEELSPWFDHCDDRRHFQLEVPRRAQYCSTLKLAIFAVAARHLDRLPKYKTSHGIVYCGQSLPDLKKSSALEYMLKCIPDLIRFPEIQDPDHQANIMAATVILRQYEEMDEEMDEGDIDRDYHTDGRVNFLAITKTIIDSMIASPLDQSLANAAYWITVRQEIYYALTRETVPHLQFDWQPNHPNPVANNVILFAGGGRSMAVGQANTRGLG
;
A
#
# COMPACT_ATOMS: atom_id res chain seq x y z
N MET A 1 -17.71 4.98 2.39
CA MET A 1 -17.71 3.62 2.96
C MET A 1 -18.21 2.58 1.97
N ARG A 2 -19.48 2.61 1.54
CA ARG A 2 -20.04 1.65 0.57
C ARG A 2 -19.17 1.46 -0.67
N TYR A 3 -18.77 2.57 -1.31
CA TYR A 3 -17.86 2.55 -2.45
C TYR A 3 -16.56 1.78 -2.20
N PHE A 4 -15.94 1.94 -1.03
CA PHE A 4 -14.74 1.20 -0.69
C PHE A 4 -15.01 -0.30 -0.60
N ILE A 5 -16.10 -0.70 0.07
CA ILE A 5 -16.47 -2.10 0.24
C ILE A 5 -16.75 -2.77 -1.12
N GLU A 6 -17.49 -2.11 -2.00
CA GLU A 6 -17.94 -2.69 -3.26
C GLU A 6 -16.86 -2.62 -4.35
N GLU A 7 -16.14 -1.49 -4.47
CA GLU A 7 -15.29 -1.21 -5.64
C GLU A 7 -13.79 -1.31 -5.34
N LEU A 8 -13.34 -0.96 -4.13
CA LEU A 8 -11.91 -0.86 -3.82
C LEU A 8 -11.37 -2.04 -3.00
N SER A 9 -12.13 -2.55 -2.04
CA SER A 9 -11.70 -3.65 -1.17
C SER A 9 -11.26 -4.91 -1.94
N PRO A 10 -11.88 -5.29 -3.09
CA PRO A 10 -11.40 -6.43 -3.87
C PRO A 10 -9.97 -6.27 -4.39
N TRP A 11 -9.48 -5.03 -4.53
CA TRP A 11 -8.11 -4.77 -4.97
C TRP A 11 -7.10 -5.15 -3.89
N PHE A 12 -7.49 -5.08 -2.63
CA PHE A 12 -6.69 -5.47 -1.48
C PHE A 12 -6.84 -6.98 -1.21
N ASP A 13 -8.07 -7.50 -1.31
CA ASP A 13 -8.39 -8.88 -0.90
C ASP A 13 -8.03 -9.97 -1.93
N HIS A 14 -7.38 -9.64 -3.06
CA HIS A 14 -7.13 -10.61 -4.14
C HIS A 14 -6.37 -11.87 -3.71
N CYS A 15 -5.51 -11.76 -2.69
CA CYS A 15 -4.76 -12.90 -2.12
C CYS A 15 -5.15 -13.16 -0.65
N ASP A 16 -6.31 -12.67 -0.23
CA ASP A 16 -6.82 -12.80 1.14
C ASP A 16 -8.19 -13.47 1.13
N ASP A 17 -8.20 -14.80 1.30
CA ASP A 17 -9.42 -15.61 1.30
C ASP A 17 -10.42 -15.19 2.37
N ARG A 18 -9.95 -14.54 3.44
CA ARG A 18 -10.79 -14.05 4.54
C ARG A 18 -11.39 -12.66 4.26
N ARG A 19 -10.93 -12.00 3.19
CA ARG A 19 -11.43 -10.70 2.72
C ARG A 19 -11.41 -9.65 3.83
N HIS A 20 -10.27 -9.48 4.50
CA HIS A 20 -10.15 -8.59 5.65
C HIS A 20 -10.48 -7.15 5.27
N PHE A 21 -10.14 -6.69 4.06
CA PHE A 21 -10.40 -5.31 3.64
C PHE A 21 -11.87 -5.09 3.29
N GLN A 22 -12.58 -6.10 2.81
CA GLN A 22 -14.03 -6.03 2.54
C GLN A 22 -14.86 -6.17 3.82
N LEU A 23 -14.47 -7.04 4.75
CA LEU A 23 -15.32 -7.46 5.87
C LEU A 23 -14.88 -6.90 7.23
N GLU A 24 -13.58 -6.91 7.50
CA GLU A 24 -13.06 -6.56 8.83
C GLU A 24 -12.70 -5.08 8.95
N VAL A 25 -11.99 -4.53 7.97
CA VAL A 25 -11.57 -3.13 7.92
C VAL A 25 -12.76 -2.16 8.06
N PRO A 26 -13.90 -2.31 7.36
CA PRO A 26 -15.04 -1.43 7.52
C PRO A 26 -15.68 -1.51 8.91
N ARG A 27 -15.65 -2.70 9.54
CA ARG A 27 -16.11 -2.90 10.92
C ARG A 27 -15.20 -2.17 11.91
N ARG A 28 -13.87 -2.35 11.79
CA ARG A 28 -12.89 -1.69 12.66
C ARG A 28 -12.90 -0.16 12.47
N ALA A 29 -13.15 0.33 11.25
CA ALA A 29 -13.28 1.76 10.95
C ALA A 29 -14.43 2.48 11.67
N GLN A 30 -15.39 1.75 12.24
CA GLN A 30 -16.41 2.34 13.12
C GLN A 30 -15.80 2.90 14.40
N TYR A 31 -14.69 2.31 14.87
CA TYR A 31 -14.04 2.63 16.14
C TYR A 31 -12.61 3.20 15.96
N CYS A 32 -11.99 3.03 14.79
CA CYS A 32 -10.69 3.60 14.45
C CYS A 32 -10.84 4.76 13.44
N SER A 33 -10.62 6.00 13.90
CA SER A 33 -10.73 7.20 13.07
C SER A 33 -9.72 7.23 11.92
N THR A 34 -8.47 6.84 12.17
CA THR A 34 -7.41 6.77 11.15
C THR A 34 -7.80 5.85 10.01
N LEU A 35 -8.29 4.65 10.32
CA LEU A 35 -8.69 3.66 9.31
C LEU A 35 -9.88 4.14 8.48
N LYS A 36 -10.86 4.78 9.14
CA LYS A 36 -12.01 5.41 8.47
C LYS A 36 -11.59 6.52 7.52
N LEU A 37 -10.67 7.38 7.96
CA LEU A 37 -10.15 8.48 7.15
C LEU A 37 -9.32 7.96 5.96
N ALA A 38 -8.50 6.93 6.15
CA ALA A 38 -7.77 6.27 5.06
C ALA A 38 -8.72 5.71 4.00
N ILE A 39 -9.78 5.01 4.42
CA ILE A 39 -10.84 4.53 3.52
C ILE A 39 -11.48 5.68 2.75
N PHE A 40 -11.77 6.81 3.42
CA PHE A 40 -12.37 7.95 2.77
C PHE A 40 -11.40 8.66 1.82
N ALA A 41 -10.11 8.74 2.14
CA ALA A 41 -9.09 9.31 1.28
C ALA A 41 -9.01 8.57 -0.06
N VAL A 42 -8.82 7.24 -0.02
CA VAL A 42 -8.70 6.43 -1.25
C VAL A 42 -10.01 6.42 -2.05
N ALA A 43 -11.16 6.35 -1.37
CA ALA A 43 -12.47 6.35 -2.04
C ALA A 43 -12.76 7.69 -2.71
N ALA A 44 -12.49 8.80 -2.02
CA ALA A 44 -12.64 10.15 -2.56
C ALA A 44 -11.77 10.35 -3.80
N ARG A 45 -10.50 9.93 -3.73
CA ARG A 45 -9.56 10.00 -4.84
C ARG A 45 -10.05 9.22 -6.06
N HIS A 46 -10.44 7.97 -5.86
CA HIS A 46 -10.87 7.11 -6.96
C HIS A 46 -12.20 7.57 -7.58
N LEU A 47 -13.15 8.04 -6.77
CA LEU A 47 -14.41 8.63 -7.25
C LEU A 47 -14.16 9.89 -8.08
N ASP A 48 -13.29 10.79 -7.60
CA ASP A 48 -12.96 12.01 -8.33
C ASP A 48 -12.18 11.71 -9.61
N ARG A 49 -11.35 10.66 -9.65
CA ARG A 49 -10.63 10.27 -10.88
C ARG A 49 -11.54 9.88 -12.03
N LEU A 50 -12.70 9.26 -11.75
CA LEU A 50 -13.49 8.57 -12.76
C LEU A 50 -14.64 9.45 -13.30
N PRO A 51 -14.63 9.82 -14.60
CA PRO A 51 -15.66 10.68 -15.19
C PRO A 51 -17.08 10.13 -15.05
N LYS A 52 -17.26 8.81 -15.02
CA LYS A 52 -18.57 8.15 -14.87
C LYS A 52 -19.32 8.52 -13.59
N TYR A 53 -18.62 8.99 -12.55
CA TYR A 53 -19.24 9.40 -11.29
C TYR A 53 -19.41 10.92 -11.19
N LYS A 54 -18.88 11.69 -12.16
CA LYS A 54 -18.97 13.15 -12.18
C LYS A 54 -20.22 13.61 -12.92
N THR A 55 -20.98 14.49 -12.26
CA THR A 55 -22.13 15.17 -12.85
C THR A 55 -21.97 16.68 -12.71
N SER A 56 -22.84 17.47 -13.36
CA SER A 56 -22.88 18.92 -13.19
C SER A 56 -23.18 19.37 -11.75
N HIS A 57 -23.73 18.48 -10.92
CA HIS A 57 -24.11 18.75 -9.53
C HIS A 57 -23.13 18.13 -8.51
N GLY A 58 -21.98 17.62 -8.96
CA GLY A 58 -20.99 16.95 -8.12
C GLY A 58 -20.90 15.44 -8.37
N ILE A 59 -20.32 14.71 -7.42
CA ILE A 59 -20.08 13.28 -7.53
C ILE A 59 -21.33 12.49 -7.13
N VAL A 60 -21.70 11.50 -7.93
CA VAL A 60 -22.84 10.61 -7.69
C VAL A 60 -22.39 9.15 -7.74
N TYR A 61 -22.78 8.36 -6.75
CA TYR A 61 -22.55 6.91 -6.71
C TYR A 61 -23.85 6.18 -6.37
N CYS A 62 -24.20 5.14 -7.15
CA CYS A 62 -25.45 4.40 -7.00
C CYS A 62 -26.71 5.30 -6.95
N GLY A 63 -26.75 6.36 -7.75
CA GLY A 63 -27.84 7.34 -7.76
C GLY A 63 -27.90 8.27 -6.54
N GLN A 64 -26.96 8.16 -5.59
CA GLN A 64 -26.85 9.04 -4.44
C GLN A 64 -25.82 10.13 -4.70
N SER A 65 -26.24 11.39 -4.57
CA SER A 65 -25.33 12.53 -4.61
C SER A 65 -24.46 12.57 -3.35
N LEU A 66 -23.18 12.89 -3.51
CA LEU A 66 -22.20 13.09 -2.44
C LEU A 66 -21.84 14.58 -2.35
N PRO A 67 -22.74 15.45 -1.85
CA PRO A 67 -22.57 16.90 -1.93
C PRO A 67 -21.39 17.43 -1.10
N ASP A 68 -21.00 16.72 -0.04
CA ASP A 68 -19.89 17.10 0.83
C ASP A 68 -18.52 16.68 0.27
N LEU A 69 -18.50 15.87 -0.80
CA LEU A 69 -17.27 15.39 -1.42
C LEU A 69 -16.71 16.44 -2.38
N LYS A 70 -15.64 17.10 -1.96
CA LYS A 70 -14.93 18.14 -2.72
C LYS A 70 -13.65 17.56 -3.34
N LYS A 71 -13.10 18.26 -4.33
CA LYS A 71 -11.78 17.92 -4.91
C LYS A 71 -10.68 17.80 -3.85
N SER A 72 -10.68 18.67 -2.82
CA SER A 72 -9.70 18.66 -1.73
C SER A 72 -9.93 17.56 -0.69
N SER A 73 -11.11 16.91 -0.65
CA SER A 73 -11.50 16.03 0.44
C SER A 73 -10.55 14.84 0.60
N ALA A 74 -10.06 14.27 -0.50
CA ALA A 74 -9.15 13.13 -0.45
C ALA A 74 -7.85 13.48 0.29
N LEU A 75 -7.24 14.63 -0.06
CA LEU A 75 -6.05 15.16 0.61
C LEU A 75 -6.33 15.49 2.08
N GLU A 76 -7.45 16.15 2.38
CA GLU A 76 -7.82 16.49 3.75
C GLU A 76 -7.97 15.26 4.66
N TYR A 77 -8.53 14.15 4.13
CA TYR A 77 -8.65 12.91 4.89
C TYR A 77 -7.29 12.25 5.11
N MET A 78 -6.42 12.22 4.10
CA MET A 78 -5.05 11.69 4.23
C MET A 78 -4.24 12.49 5.26
N LEU A 79 -4.26 13.83 5.20
CA LEU A 79 -3.52 14.67 6.13
C LEU A 79 -3.95 14.45 7.58
N LYS A 80 -5.23 14.18 7.83
CA LYS A 80 -5.76 13.85 9.16
C LYS A 80 -5.29 12.50 9.70
N CYS A 81 -4.76 11.62 8.85
CA CYS A 81 -4.19 10.34 9.30
C CYS A 81 -2.76 10.50 9.82
N ILE A 82 -2.01 11.49 9.32
CA ILE A 82 -0.56 11.67 9.60
C ILE A 82 -0.20 11.62 11.09
N PRO A 83 -0.91 12.31 12.01
CA PRO A 83 -0.53 12.29 13.43
C PRO A 83 -0.47 10.88 14.02
N ASP A 84 -1.41 10.00 13.67
CA ASP A 84 -1.45 8.63 14.17
C ASP A 84 -0.38 7.76 13.50
N LEU A 85 -0.06 8.02 12.23
CA LEU A 85 1.02 7.32 11.53
C LEU A 85 2.39 7.64 12.16
N ILE A 86 2.65 8.91 12.48
CA ILE A 86 3.90 9.33 13.14
C ILE A 86 4.05 8.69 14.52
N ARG A 87 2.94 8.56 15.26
CA ARG A 87 2.92 7.98 16.61
C ARG A 87 2.88 6.45 16.62
N PHE A 88 2.89 5.80 15.45
CA PHE A 88 2.86 4.35 15.35
C PHE A 88 3.87 3.62 16.26
N PRO A 89 5.14 4.06 16.39
CA PRO A 89 6.11 3.40 17.28
C PRO A 89 5.73 3.45 18.78
N GLU A 90 4.84 4.36 19.18
CA GLU A 90 4.37 4.50 20.56
C GLU A 90 3.23 3.51 20.89
N ILE A 91 2.57 2.96 19.87
CA ILE A 91 1.38 2.11 20.04
C ILE A 91 1.79 0.74 20.55
N GLN A 92 1.20 0.32 21.69
CA GLN A 92 1.43 -0.98 22.30
C GLN A 92 0.28 -1.98 22.07
N ASP A 93 -0.92 -1.49 21.77
CA ASP A 93 -2.08 -2.34 21.51
C ASP A 93 -1.99 -2.99 20.13
N PRO A 94 -1.88 -4.34 20.02
CA PRO A 94 -1.72 -5.02 18.74
C PRO A 94 -2.89 -4.80 17.78
N ASP A 95 -4.11 -4.65 18.30
CA ASP A 95 -5.29 -4.37 17.47
C ASP A 95 -5.23 -2.96 16.87
N HIS A 96 -4.82 -1.97 17.66
CA HIS A 96 -4.57 -0.63 17.15
C HIS A 96 -3.39 -0.59 16.17
N GLN A 97 -2.29 -1.31 16.43
CA GLN A 97 -1.20 -1.44 15.47
C GLN A 97 -1.69 -2.02 14.13
N ALA A 98 -2.47 -3.11 14.16
CA ALA A 98 -3.02 -3.71 12.95
C ALA A 98 -3.96 -2.75 12.19
N ASN A 99 -4.72 -1.91 12.91
CA ASN A 99 -5.54 -0.86 12.29
C ASN A 99 -4.69 0.20 11.58
N ILE A 100 -3.61 0.66 12.22
CA ILE A 100 -2.71 1.64 11.60
C ILE A 100 -1.97 1.03 10.42
N MET A 101 -1.50 -0.22 10.51
CA MET A 101 -0.90 -0.94 9.39
C MET A 101 -1.86 -1.05 8.20
N ALA A 102 -3.12 -1.43 8.42
CA ALA A 102 -4.12 -1.48 7.37
C ALA A 102 -4.41 -0.09 6.76
N ALA A 103 -4.47 0.95 7.59
CA ALA A 103 -4.62 2.33 7.12
C ALA A 103 -3.44 2.76 6.24
N THR A 104 -2.20 2.42 6.63
CA THR A 104 -0.98 2.67 5.85
C THR A 104 -1.05 2.06 4.46
N VAL A 105 -1.45 0.78 4.35
CA VAL A 105 -1.60 0.10 3.05
C VAL A 105 -2.64 0.77 2.15
N ILE A 106 -3.77 1.18 2.74
CA ILE A 106 -4.82 1.90 2.01
C ILE A 106 -4.32 3.26 1.51
N LEU A 107 -3.57 3.98 2.34
CA LEU A 107 -3.05 5.29 1.96
C LEU A 107 -1.92 5.21 0.93
N ARG A 108 -1.12 4.13 0.95
CA ARG A 108 -0.15 3.84 -0.12
C ARG A 108 -0.86 3.66 -1.47
N GLN A 109 -2.01 2.97 -1.49
CA GLN A 109 -2.84 2.89 -2.70
C GLN A 109 -3.40 4.26 -3.15
N TYR A 110 -3.72 5.14 -2.20
CA TYR A 110 -4.14 6.51 -2.51
C TYR A 110 -3.02 7.30 -3.20
N GLU A 111 -1.76 7.16 -2.76
CA GLU A 111 -0.61 7.83 -3.38
C GLU A 111 -0.34 7.33 -4.79
N GLU A 112 -0.37 6.01 -5.00
CA GLU A 112 -0.20 5.40 -6.32
C GLU A 112 -1.22 5.98 -7.33
N MET A 113 -2.47 6.18 -6.91
CA MET A 113 -3.50 6.80 -7.75
C MET A 113 -3.22 8.27 -8.08
N ASP A 114 -2.50 8.99 -7.22
CA ASP A 114 -2.15 10.41 -7.38
C ASP A 114 -0.96 10.56 -8.34
N GLU A 115 0.06 9.69 -8.22
CA GLU A 115 1.19 9.64 -9.17
C GLU A 115 0.71 9.38 -10.61
N GLU A 116 -0.25 8.47 -10.80
CA GLU A 116 -0.81 8.16 -12.12
C GLU A 116 -1.63 9.33 -12.73
N MET A 117 -2.14 10.28 -11.91
CA MET A 117 -2.78 11.49 -12.43
C MET A 117 -1.75 12.49 -12.94
N ASP A 118 -0.66 12.69 -12.18
CA ASP A 118 0.43 13.63 -12.53
C ASP A 118 1.14 13.25 -13.85
N GLU A 119 1.20 11.96 -14.18
CA GLU A 119 1.79 11.48 -15.45
C GLU A 119 0.87 11.75 -16.68
N GLY A 120 -0.43 12.00 -16.48
CA GLY A 120 -1.43 12.16 -17.54
C GLY A 120 -1.89 13.59 -17.83
N ASP A 121 -1.80 14.51 -16.86
CA ASP A 121 -2.29 15.89 -16.98
C ASP A 121 -1.15 16.93 -17.15
N ILE A 122 -1.26 17.78 -18.16
CA ILE A 122 -0.27 18.84 -18.49
C ILE A 122 -0.42 20.08 -17.56
N ASP A 123 -1.49 20.16 -16.77
CA ASP A 123 -1.82 21.34 -15.96
C ASP A 123 -1.21 21.26 -14.55
N ARG A 124 0.06 21.66 -14.46
CA ARG A 124 1.02 21.40 -13.37
C ARG A 124 0.96 22.32 -12.14
N ASP A 125 -0.13 23.05 -11.86
CA ASP A 125 -0.01 24.20 -10.93
C ASP A 125 -0.53 23.98 -9.48
N TYR A 126 -1.07 22.81 -9.13
CA TYR A 126 -1.73 22.65 -7.82
C TYR A 126 -1.21 21.52 -6.91
N HIS A 127 -0.23 20.71 -7.33
CA HIS A 127 0.14 19.48 -6.60
C HIS A 127 1.59 19.38 -6.10
N THR A 128 2.45 20.37 -6.34
CA THR A 128 3.91 20.21 -6.14
C THR A 128 4.49 20.79 -4.85
N ASP A 129 3.81 21.69 -4.11
CA ASP A 129 4.44 22.42 -3.00
C ASP A 129 4.17 21.85 -1.59
N GLY A 130 3.34 20.80 -1.48
CA GLY A 130 2.84 20.30 -0.20
C GLY A 130 3.01 18.80 0.02
N ARG A 131 3.87 18.12 -0.76
CA ARG A 131 4.17 16.69 -0.56
C ARG A 131 4.86 16.53 0.79
N VAL A 132 4.08 16.38 1.86
CA VAL A 132 4.50 15.66 3.06
C VAL A 132 5.22 14.42 2.55
N ASN A 133 6.41 14.13 3.07
CA ASN A 133 7.15 12.91 2.71
C ASN A 133 6.42 11.69 3.30
N PHE A 134 5.23 11.45 2.80
CA PHE A 134 4.28 10.46 3.26
C PHE A 134 4.81 9.06 2.96
N LEU A 135 5.57 8.91 1.86
CA LEU A 135 6.45 7.77 1.62
C LEU A 135 7.41 7.48 2.80
N ALA A 136 8.09 8.48 3.36
CA ALA A 136 8.95 8.26 4.53
C ALA A 136 8.16 7.89 5.80
N ILE A 137 6.99 8.49 6.01
CA ILE A 137 6.11 8.17 7.15
C ILE A 137 5.62 6.73 7.07
N THR A 138 5.11 6.32 5.90
CA THR A 138 4.59 4.97 5.68
C THR A 138 5.69 3.92 5.64
N LYS A 139 6.89 4.26 5.14
CA LYS A 139 8.06 3.38 5.14
C LYS A 139 8.42 2.90 6.54
N THR A 140 8.40 3.78 7.54
CA THR A 140 8.70 3.39 8.93
C THR A 140 7.74 2.30 9.45
N ILE A 141 6.46 2.38 9.08
CA ILE A 141 5.45 1.41 9.47
C ILE A 141 5.66 0.10 8.70
N ILE A 142 5.93 0.16 7.40
CA ILE A 142 6.23 -1.01 6.56
C ILE A 142 7.47 -1.76 7.08
N ASP A 143 8.54 -1.04 7.38
CA ASP A 143 9.77 -1.63 7.93
C ASP A 143 9.46 -2.32 9.28
N SER A 144 8.58 -1.74 10.10
CA SER A 144 8.10 -2.41 11.33
C SER A 144 7.24 -3.65 11.07
N MET A 145 6.41 -3.68 10.02
CA MET A 145 5.63 -4.88 9.64
C MET A 145 6.56 -6.04 9.29
N ILE A 146 7.69 -5.74 8.64
CA ILE A 146 8.68 -6.73 8.21
C ILE A 146 9.54 -7.20 9.38
N ALA A 147 10.03 -6.27 10.20
CA ALA A 147 10.95 -6.57 11.30
C ALA A 147 10.27 -7.27 12.49
N SER A 148 9.00 -6.96 12.75
CA SER A 148 8.24 -7.53 13.87
C SER A 148 6.82 -7.92 13.44
N PRO A 149 6.64 -9.06 12.75
CA PRO A 149 5.32 -9.53 12.35
C PRO A 149 4.40 -9.73 13.55
N LEU A 150 3.21 -9.15 13.48
CA LEU A 150 2.18 -9.33 14.51
C LEU A 150 1.42 -10.64 14.26
N ASP A 151 1.14 -11.39 15.33
CA ASP A 151 0.22 -12.54 15.27
C ASP A 151 -1.25 -12.05 15.25
N GLN A 152 -1.59 -11.28 14.22
CA GLN A 152 -2.90 -10.68 13.99
C GLN A 152 -3.29 -10.89 12.53
N SER A 153 -4.47 -11.44 12.27
CA SER A 153 -4.85 -11.83 10.90
C SER A 153 -4.96 -10.63 9.96
N LEU A 154 -5.41 -9.47 10.46
CA LEU A 154 -5.45 -8.23 9.68
C LEU A 154 -4.04 -7.68 9.38
N ALA A 155 -3.12 -7.75 10.35
CA ALA A 155 -1.73 -7.31 10.13
C ALA A 155 -1.04 -8.19 9.07
N ASN A 156 -1.27 -9.51 9.12
CA ASN A 156 -0.80 -10.44 8.10
C ASN A 156 -1.38 -10.13 6.71
N ALA A 157 -2.67 -9.83 6.63
CA ALA A 157 -3.28 -9.41 5.35
C ALA A 157 -2.64 -8.11 4.81
N ALA A 158 -2.46 -7.10 5.67
CA ALA A 158 -1.81 -5.84 5.31
C ALA A 158 -0.36 -6.05 4.84
N TYR A 159 0.40 -6.91 5.51
CA TYR A 159 1.75 -7.29 5.11
C TYR A 159 1.79 -7.90 3.69
N TRP A 160 0.95 -8.90 3.41
CA TRP A 160 0.95 -9.55 2.09
C TRP A 160 0.53 -8.62 0.96
N ILE A 161 -0.37 -7.68 1.23
CA ILE A 161 -0.72 -6.65 0.25
C ILE A 161 0.47 -5.72 -0.01
N THR A 162 1.19 -5.32 1.04
CA THR A 162 2.39 -4.48 0.90
C THR A 162 3.44 -5.18 0.03
N VAL A 163 3.69 -6.47 0.29
CA VAL A 163 4.59 -7.31 -0.52
C VAL A 163 4.14 -7.32 -1.98
N ARG A 164 2.85 -7.54 -2.22
CA ARG A 164 2.29 -7.53 -3.56
C ARG A 164 2.50 -6.19 -4.25
N GLN A 165 2.14 -5.07 -3.62
CA GLN A 165 2.26 -3.75 -4.26
C GLN A 165 3.71 -3.41 -4.64
N GLU A 166 4.67 -3.77 -3.79
CA GLU A 166 6.11 -3.59 -4.07
C GLU A 166 6.59 -4.43 -5.26
N ILE A 167 6.13 -5.67 -5.38
CA ILE A 167 6.44 -6.52 -6.54
C ILE A 167 5.85 -5.91 -7.83
N TYR A 168 4.59 -5.47 -7.80
CA TYR A 168 3.96 -4.84 -8.96
C TYR A 168 4.65 -3.53 -9.35
N TYR A 169 4.97 -2.68 -8.38
CA TYR A 169 5.67 -1.42 -8.62
C TYR A 169 7.05 -1.64 -9.24
N ALA A 170 7.84 -2.57 -8.71
CA ALA A 170 9.15 -2.94 -9.26
C ALA A 170 9.07 -3.45 -10.70
N LEU A 171 8.09 -4.32 -11.00
CA LEU A 171 7.91 -4.89 -12.33
C LEU A 171 7.43 -3.86 -13.36
N THR A 172 6.55 -2.95 -12.95
CA THR A 172 5.94 -1.95 -13.86
C THR A 172 6.88 -0.78 -14.15
N ARG A 173 7.77 -0.41 -13.21
CA ARG A 173 8.72 0.70 -13.36
C ARG A 173 10.16 0.28 -13.68
N GLU A 174 10.41 -1.01 -13.90
CA GLU A 174 11.76 -1.59 -14.07
C GLU A 174 12.73 -1.24 -12.92
N THR A 175 12.21 -1.07 -11.71
CA THR A 175 13.00 -0.75 -10.51
C THR A 175 13.17 -1.96 -9.60
N VAL A 176 14.15 -1.91 -8.69
CA VAL A 176 14.33 -2.96 -7.67
C VAL A 176 13.28 -2.78 -6.57
N PRO A 177 12.62 -3.85 -6.07
CA PRO A 177 11.68 -3.73 -4.95
C PRO A 177 12.32 -3.04 -3.74
N HIS A 178 11.59 -2.14 -3.07
CA HIS A 178 12.12 -1.41 -1.92
C HIS A 178 11.97 -2.19 -0.59
N LEU A 179 11.56 -3.47 -0.66
CA LEU A 179 11.53 -4.41 0.45
C LEU A 179 12.93 -4.93 0.74
N GLN A 180 13.56 -4.42 1.80
CA GLN A 180 14.74 -5.04 2.37
C GLN A 180 14.29 -6.19 3.28
N PHE A 181 14.39 -7.41 2.76
CA PHE A 181 14.39 -8.59 3.60
C PHE A 181 15.77 -8.64 4.28
N ASP A 182 15.84 -8.34 5.57
CA ASP A 182 17.06 -8.57 6.33
C ASP A 182 17.34 -10.08 6.35
N TRP A 183 18.20 -10.52 5.44
CA TRP A 183 18.68 -11.89 5.41
C TRP A 183 19.55 -12.09 6.65
N GLN A 184 19.02 -12.78 7.66
CA GLN A 184 19.83 -13.25 8.78
C GLN A 184 20.39 -14.64 8.45
N PRO A 185 21.73 -14.80 8.30
CA PRO A 185 22.35 -16.07 7.92
C PRO A 185 21.97 -17.27 8.79
N ASN A 186 21.49 -17.03 10.02
CA ASN A 186 21.23 -18.05 11.03
C ASN A 186 19.74 -18.43 11.18
N HIS A 187 18.83 -17.84 10.40
CA HIS A 187 17.41 -18.21 10.41
C HIS A 187 16.91 -18.44 8.98
N PRO A 188 16.94 -19.69 8.49
CA PRO A 188 16.43 -20.00 7.17
C PRO A 188 14.90 -19.88 7.18
N ASN A 189 14.36 -18.77 6.67
CA ASN A 189 12.95 -18.65 6.37
C ASN A 189 12.67 -19.35 5.02
N PRO A 190 11.97 -20.50 5.00
CA PRO A 190 11.80 -21.31 3.80
C PRO A 190 10.98 -20.61 2.70
N VAL A 191 10.17 -19.60 3.06
CA VAL A 191 9.37 -18.84 2.09
C VAL A 191 10.23 -17.86 1.29
N ALA A 192 11.20 -17.21 1.94
CA ALA A 192 12.15 -16.32 1.28
C ALA A 192 13.06 -17.06 0.29
N ASN A 193 13.48 -18.29 0.63
CA ASN A 193 14.29 -19.13 -0.26
C ASN A 193 13.54 -19.53 -1.54
N ASN A 194 12.22 -19.78 -1.47
CA ASN A 194 11.46 -20.12 -2.67
C ASN A 194 11.29 -18.91 -3.59
N VAL A 195 10.98 -17.72 -3.06
CA VAL A 195 10.81 -16.51 -3.89
C VAL A 195 12.12 -16.12 -4.61
N ILE A 196 13.27 -16.24 -3.93
CA ILE A 196 14.58 -15.94 -4.53
C ILE A 196 14.99 -16.99 -5.57
N LEU A 197 14.71 -18.27 -5.33
CA LEU A 197 15.02 -19.34 -6.30
C LEU A 197 14.22 -19.19 -7.60
N PHE A 198 12.96 -18.74 -7.51
CA PHE A 198 12.13 -18.47 -8.68
C PHE A 198 12.51 -17.18 -9.41
N ALA A 199 13.00 -16.16 -8.71
CA ALA A 199 13.48 -14.92 -9.33
C ALA A 199 14.89 -15.05 -9.95
N GLY A 200 15.74 -15.95 -9.43
CA GLY A 200 17.11 -16.17 -9.89
C GLY A 200 17.28 -17.26 -10.97
N GLY A 201 16.26 -18.07 -11.25
CA GLY A 201 16.35 -19.24 -12.14
C GLY A 201 16.45 -18.94 -13.64
N GLY A 202 16.53 -17.66 -14.04
CA GLY A 202 16.35 -17.24 -15.42
C GLY A 202 17.40 -16.26 -15.94
N ARG A 203 18.69 -16.38 -15.60
CA ARG A 203 19.80 -15.85 -16.43
C ARG A 203 21.17 -16.37 -15.99
N SER A 204 21.77 -17.13 -16.91
CA SER A 204 23.21 -17.38 -17.10
C SER A 204 23.92 -18.36 -16.18
N MET A 205 23.77 -19.66 -16.50
CA MET A 205 24.92 -20.55 -16.52
C MET A 205 25.85 -20.19 -17.70
N ALA A 206 27.15 -20.37 -17.47
CA ALA A 206 28.29 -20.32 -18.41
C ALA A 206 28.99 -18.97 -18.59
N VAL A 207 30.08 -18.76 -17.84
CA VAL A 207 31.48 -18.53 -18.29
C VAL A 207 32.34 -18.70 -17.02
N GLY A 208 33.36 -19.53 -16.88
CA GLY A 208 34.04 -20.54 -17.68
C GLY A 208 35.16 -21.08 -16.77
N GLN A 209 35.24 -22.40 -16.60
CA GLN A 209 36.41 -23.05 -16.01
C GLN A 209 37.58 -22.97 -16.99
N ALA A 210 38.68 -22.31 -16.60
CA ALA A 210 40.07 -22.61 -16.96
C ALA A 210 40.90 -21.59 -16.17
N ASN A 211 41.80 -21.94 -15.26
CA ASN A 211 43.03 -22.63 -15.60
C ASN A 211 43.72 -23.10 -14.30
N THR A 212 43.82 -24.40 -14.08
CA THR A 212 44.87 -25.01 -13.25
C THR A 212 45.59 -26.05 -14.10
N ARG A 213 46.83 -25.74 -14.52
CA ARG A 213 48.03 -26.60 -14.41
C ARG A 213 49.15 -26.14 -15.37
N GLY A 214 50.26 -25.70 -14.76
CA GLY A 214 51.61 -26.24 -14.98
C GLY A 214 52.45 -25.74 -16.17
N LEU A 215 53.58 -25.11 -15.88
CA LEU A 215 54.97 -25.65 -15.99
C LEU A 215 55.98 -24.52 -16.22
N GLY A 216 57.08 -24.55 -15.46
CA GLY A 216 58.23 -23.65 -15.53
C GLY A 216 59.01 -23.68 -14.25
#